data_AF-A0A8J4WDM9-F1
#
_entry.id   AF-A0A8J4WDM9-F1
#
_cell.length_a   1.000
_cell.length_b   1.000
_cell.length_c   1.000
_cell.angle_alpha   90.00
_cell.angle_beta   90.00
_cell.angle_gamma   90.00
#
_symmetry.space_group_name_H-M   'P 1'
#
loop_
_entity.id
_entity.type
_entity.pdbx_description
1 polymer ?
#
loop_
_entity_poly.entity_id
_entity_poly.type
_entity_poly.pdbx_seq_one_letter_code
_entity_poly.pdbx_strand_id
1 'polypeptide(L)'
;MQLYDQSVARFGKSPYVYPLYGLGELPQAFARLSAVYGGTYMLNKPVEEIVMENGKVVGVKAEGEVARCDAVICDPSYVPNRVKKVGQVVRAICILAHPIQNAKDAASLQVIIPQSEVGRRHDIYISCVSNSHQVCPKNFFIALVATTVETPFPQQELQPGLRLLEPIEQVFYSVDDLYEPTDDGRTSRIFISNSYDASTHFESTCTNVLSLYEKITGKPFDFSQVTKQLNQDDEDGT
;
A
#
# COMPACT_ATOMS: atom_id res chain seq x y z
N MET A 1 15.10 -14.68 -6.23
CA MET A 1 16.44 -14.54 -5.59
C MET A 1 17.13 -13.24 -6.01
N GLN A 2 17.33 -12.98 -7.31
CA GLN A 2 18.09 -11.80 -7.76
C GLN A 2 17.67 -10.46 -7.13
N LEU A 3 16.38 -10.13 -7.07
CA LEU A 3 15.89 -8.89 -6.44
C LEU A 3 16.17 -8.83 -4.92
N TYR A 4 15.94 -9.94 -4.22
CA TYR A 4 16.17 -10.05 -2.78
C TYR A 4 17.66 -9.88 -2.45
N ASP A 5 18.52 -10.62 -3.16
CA ASP A 5 19.96 -10.62 -2.94
C ASP A 5 20.58 -9.24 -3.25
N GLN A 6 20.13 -8.60 -4.34
CA GLN A 6 20.54 -7.23 -4.67
C GLN A 6 20.10 -6.22 -3.61
N SER A 7 18.90 -6.38 -3.05
CA SER A 7 18.38 -5.48 -2.01
C SER A 7 19.14 -5.66 -0.70
N VAL A 8 19.44 -6.90 -0.29
CA VAL A 8 20.29 -7.18 0.87
C VAL A 8 21.70 -6.64 0.66
N ALA A 9 22.29 -6.83 -0.52
CA ALA A 9 23.63 -6.32 -0.83
C ALA A 9 23.70 -4.78 -0.74
N ARG A 10 22.61 -4.07 -1.05
CA ARG A 10 22.54 -2.60 -0.97
C ARG A 10 22.44 -2.07 0.47
N PHE A 11 21.66 -2.71 1.34
CA PHE A 11 21.31 -2.17 2.67
C PHE A 11 21.88 -2.97 3.86
N GLY A 12 22.52 -4.10 3.59
CA GLY A 12 23.31 -4.90 4.54
C GLY A 12 22.49 -5.79 5.49
N LYS A 13 21.56 -5.21 6.26
CA LYS A 13 20.85 -5.95 7.34
C LYS A 13 19.60 -6.68 6.88
N SER A 14 18.87 -6.11 5.93
CA SER A 14 17.63 -6.67 5.37
C SER A 14 17.40 -6.07 3.97
N PRO A 15 16.55 -6.67 3.12
CA PRO A 15 16.18 -6.08 1.84
C PRO A 15 15.14 -4.94 1.97
N TYR A 16 14.67 -4.66 3.18
CA TYR A 16 13.58 -3.72 3.43
C TYR A 16 14.08 -2.39 3.94
N VAL A 17 13.38 -1.33 3.53
CA VAL A 17 13.49 0.02 4.07
C VAL A 17 12.10 0.48 4.47
N TYR A 18 12.02 1.37 5.46
CA TYR A 18 10.77 1.93 5.94
C TYR A 18 10.96 3.43 6.21
N PRO A 19 10.05 4.31 5.74
CA PRO A 19 10.21 5.74 5.92
C PRO A 19 10.11 6.14 7.40
N LEU A 20 10.93 7.11 7.79
CA LEU A 20 10.73 7.81 9.06
C LEU A 20 9.36 8.47 9.06
N TYR A 21 8.70 8.49 10.22
CA TYR A 21 7.31 8.96 10.43
C TYR A 21 6.22 8.11 9.76
N GLY A 22 6.58 7.00 9.10
CA GLY A 22 5.62 6.02 8.60
C GLY A 22 5.21 6.21 7.14
N LEU A 23 4.40 5.26 6.65
CA LEU A 23 4.00 5.19 5.24
C LEU A 23 3.18 6.40 4.77
N GLY A 24 2.61 7.18 5.69
CA GLY A 24 1.90 8.43 5.39
C GLY A 24 2.78 9.49 4.73
N GLU A 25 4.11 9.40 4.85
CA GLU A 25 5.04 10.32 4.17
C GLU A 25 5.09 10.08 2.66
N LEU A 26 4.82 8.86 2.17
CA LEU A 26 4.82 8.55 0.74
C LEU A 26 3.74 9.32 -0.03
N PRO A 27 2.43 9.24 0.31
CA PRO A 27 1.41 10.01 -0.39
C PRO A 27 1.60 11.52 -0.21
N GLN A 28 2.12 11.98 0.94
CA GLN A 28 2.46 13.40 1.14
C GLN A 28 3.55 13.87 0.18
N ALA A 29 4.62 13.10 0.02
CA ALA A 29 5.71 13.41 -0.90
C ALA A 29 5.23 13.44 -2.35
N PHE A 30 4.42 12.47 -2.78
CA PHE A 30 3.83 12.48 -4.12
C PHE A 30 2.85 13.64 -4.33
N ALA A 31 2.08 14.02 -3.30
CA ALA A 31 1.20 15.18 -3.37
C ALA A 31 1.98 16.48 -3.56
N ARG A 32 3.08 16.64 -2.80
CA ARG A 32 4.00 17.77 -2.97
C ARG A 32 4.64 17.76 -4.36
N LEU A 33 5.12 16.61 -4.83
CA LEU A 33 5.71 16.48 -6.15
C LEU A 33 4.72 16.92 -7.24
N SER A 34 3.48 16.42 -7.20
CA SER A 34 2.44 16.83 -8.14
C SER A 34 2.13 18.33 -8.05
N ALA A 35 2.13 18.92 -6.85
CA ALA A 35 1.93 20.37 -6.67
C ALA A 35 3.05 21.22 -7.30
N VAL A 36 4.31 20.77 -7.24
CA VAL A 36 5.43 21.43 -7.93
C VAL A 36 5.19 21.50 -9.44
N TYR A 37 4.52 20.51 -10.02
CA TYR A 37 4.15 20.47 -11.43
C TYR A 37 2.74 21.03 -11.71
N GLY A 38 2.18 21.81 -10.79
CA GLY A 38 0.90 22.52 -10.98
C GLY A 38 -0.35 21.74 -10.56
N GLY A 39 -0.20 20.55 -9.97
CA GLY A 39 -1.30 19.81 -9.37
C GLY A 39 -1.89 20.53 -8.16
N THR A 40 -3.20 20.37 -7.92
CA THR A 40 -3.87 20.90 -6.73
C THR A 40 -4.57 19.75 -6.00
N TYR A 41 -4.30 19.63 -4.70
CA TYR A 41 -4.91 18.61 -3.84
C TYR A 41 -6.04 19.24 -3.03
N MET A 42 -7.21 18.61 -3.06
CA MET A 42 -8.38 19.02 -2.29
C MET A 42 -8.75 17.89 -1.34
N LEU A 43 -8.54 18.12 -0.03
CA LEU A 43 -8.99 17.23 1.03
C LEU A 43 -10.35 17.70 1.56
N ASN A 44 -11.09 16.80 2.21
CA ASN A 44 -12.43 17.08 2.73
C ASN A 44 -13.40 17.63 1.66
N LYS A 45 -13.28 17.14 0.42
CA LYS A 45 -14.13 17.51 -0.71
C LYS A 45 -14.85 16.27 -1.25
N PRO A 46 -16.04 15.94 -0.74
CA PRO A 46 -16.79 14.76 -1.17
C PRO A 46 -17.14 14.80 -2.65
N VAL A 47 -16.93 13.69 -3.35
CA VAL A 47 -17.38 13.52 -4.74
C VAL A 47 -18.85 13.15 -4.75
N GLU A 48 -19.67 13.95 -5.45
CA GLU A 48 -21.10 13.68 -5.63
C GLU A 48 -21.33 12.69 -6.78
N GLU A 49 -20.63 12.89 -7.89
CA GLU A 49 -20.88 12.15 -9.13
C GLU A 49 -19.64 12.13 -10.04
N ILE A 50 -19.37 11.00 -10.68
CA ILE A 50 -18.49 10.92 -11.86
C ILE A 50 -19.37 11.08 -13.09
N VAL A 51 -19.25 12.21 -13.78
CA VAL A 51 -20.13 12.60 -14.89
C VAL A 51 -19.72 11.85 -16.16
N MET A 52 -20.68 11.17 -16.78
CA MET A 52 -20.48 10.32 -17.96
C MET A 52 -21.31 10.81 -19.14
N GLU A 53 -20.71 10.88 -20.33
CA GLU A 53 -21.40 11.14 -21.61
C GLU A 53 -20.96 10.10 -22.63
N ASN A 54 -21.90 9.49 -23.36
CA ASN A 54 -21.63 8.45 -24.37
C ASN A 54 -20.72 7.31 -23.86
N GLY A 55 -20.89 6.92 -22.60
CA GLY A 55 -20.12 5.86 -21.95
C GLY A 55 -18.69 6.24 -21.56
N LYS A 56 -18.28 7.50 -21.70
CA LYS A 56 -16.97 8.04 -21.30
C LYS A 56 -17.11 9.05 -20.19
N VAL A 57 -16.10 9.14 -19.32
CA VAL A 57 -16.02 10.22 -18.34
C VAL A 57 -15.81 11.56 -19.02
N VAL A 58 -16.44 12.59 -18.47
CA VAL A 58 -16.29 13.98 -18.92
C VAL A 58 -16.04 14.95 -17.76
N GLY A 59 -16.14 14.49 -16.51
CA GLY A 59 -15.85 15.31 -15.34
C GLY A 59 -16.21 14.63 -14.02
N VAL A 60 -15.91 15.33 -12.94
CA VAL A 60 -16.27 14.95 -11.57
C VAL A 60 -17.02 16.11 -10.94
N LYS A 61 -18.17 15.81 -10.33
CA LYS A 61 -19.00 16.77 -9.62
C LYS A 61 -18.71 16.72 -8.13
N ALA A 62 -18.47 17.88 -7.54
CA ALA A 62 -18.32 18.06 -6.10
C ALA A 62 -18.79 19.45 -5.69
N GLU A 63 -19.55 19.55 -4.60
CA GLU A 63 -20.11 20.81 -4.07
C GLU A 63 -20.92 21.59 -5.11
N GLY A 64 -21.70 20.90 -5.93
CA GLY A 64 -22.51 21.49 -7.00
C GLY A 64 -21.75 21.90 -8.27
N GLU A 65 -20.41 21.89 -8.27
CA GLU A 65 -19.58 22.25 -9.42
C GLU A 65 -19.02 21.02 -10.15
N VAL A 66 -18.83 21.13 -11.47
CA VAL A 66 -18.26 20.05 -12.29
C VAL A 66 -16.87 20.45 -12.80
N ALA A 67 -15.85 19.74 -12.32
CA ALA A 67 -14.51 19.79 -12.89
C ALA A 67 -14.43 18.86 -14.10
N ARG A 68 -14.24 19.41 -15.31
CA ARG A 68 -14.17 18.63 -16.55
C ARG A 68 -12.81 17.95 -16.70
N CYS A 69 -12.80 16.71 -17.19
CA CYS A 69 -11.59 15.93 -17.43
C CYS A 69 -11.80 14.83 -18.49
N ASP A 70 -10.71 14.37 -19.09
CA ASP A 70 -10.71 13.29 -20.11
C ASP A 70 -10.50 11.89 -19.51
N ALA A 71 -10.12 11.83 -18.23
CA ALA A 71 -9.88 10.61 -17.49
C ALA A 71 -10.07 10.84 -15.99
N VAL A 72 -10.49 9.79 -15.29
CA VAL A 72 -10.52 9.73 -13.83
C VAL A 72 -9.69 8.54 -13.37
N ILE A 73 -8.84 8.77 -12.37
CA ILE A 73 -8.10 7.73 -11.67
C ILE A 73 -8.63 7.70 -10.24
N CYS A 74 -9.05 6.53 -9.76
CA CYS A 74 -9.65 6.41 -8.42
C CYS A 74 -9.38 5.04 -7.80
N ASP A 75 -9.62 4.93 -6.50
CA ASP A 75 -9.69 3.64 -5.82
C ASP A 75 -11.13 3.06 -5.89
N PRO A 76 -11.33 1.78 -5.53
CA PRO A 76 -12.63 1.10 -5.61
C PRO A 76 -13.80 1.81 -4.92
N SER A 77 -13.55 2.58 -3.86
CA SER A 77 -14.61 3.20 -3.06
C SER A 77 -15.41 4.27 -3.82
N TYR A 78 -14.81 4.90 -4.83
CA TYR A 78 -15.49 5.92 -5.65
C TYR A 78 -16.43 5.32 -6.70
N VAL A 79 -16.28 4.03 -7.01
CA VAL A 79 -16.99 3.35 -8.11
C VAL A 79 -17.38 1.91 -7.73
N PRO A 80 -18.18 1.71 -6.67
CA PRO A 80 -18.52 0.37 -6.16
C PRO A 80 -19.22 -0.53 -7.19
N ASN A 81 -19.87 0.05 -8.19
CA ASN A 81 -20.54 -0.68 -9.28
C ASN A 81 -19.61 -1.10 -10.43
N ARG A 82 -18.32 -0.75 -10.39
CA ARG A 82 -17.31 -1.06 -11.43
C ARG A 82 -16.17 -1.93 -10.91
N VAL A 83 -16.36 -2.52 -9.74
CA VAL A 83 -15.39 -3.36 -9.07
C VAL A 83 -16.04 -4.67 -8.64
N LYS A 84 -15.21 -5.70 -8.48
CA LYS A 84 -15.62 -6.99 -7.95
C LYS A 84 -14.79 -7.30 -6.70
N LYS A 85 -15.42 -7.89 -5.70
CA LYS A 85 -14.72 -8.43 -4.53
C LYS A 85 -13.92 -9.66 -4.95
N VAL A 86 -12.62 -9.68 -4.64
CA VAL A 86 -11.70 -10.78 -4.97
C VAL A 86 -11.16 -11.51 -3.75
N GLY A 87 -11.39 -10.97 -2.56
CA GLY A 87 -10.97 -11.59 -1.31
C GLY A 87 -11.24 -10.70 -0.11
N GLN A 88 -10.65 -11.06 1.02
CA GLN A 88 -10.61 -10.24 2.24
C GLN A 88 -9.24 -10.39 2.89
N VAL A 89 -8.80 -9.35 3.59
CA VAL A 89 -7.60 -9.38 4.43
C VAL A 89 -7.99 -9.08 5.85
N VAL A 90 -7.42 -9.84 6.79
CA VAL A 90 -7.50 -9.54 8.21
C VAL A 90 -6.17 -8.99 8.69
N ARG A 91 -6.23 -7.90 9.46
CA ARG A 91 -5.08 -7.21 10.03
C ARG A 91 -5.25 -7.07 11.54
N ALA A 92 -4.15 -7.21 12.27
CA ALA A 92 -4.06 -6.88 13.68
C ALA A 92 -2.88 -5.93 13.89
N ILE A 93 -3.17 -4.70 14.32
CA ILE A 93 -2.15 -3.75 14.78
C ILE A 93 -1.97 -3.98 16.28
N CYS A 94 -0.76 -4.35 16.67
CA CYS A 94 -0.37 -4.69 18.03
C CYS A 94 0.60 -3.64 18.57
N ILE A 95 0.31 -3.11 19.75
CA ILE A 95 1.23 -2.25 20.51
C ILE A 95 2.00 -3.14 21.49
N LEU A 96 3.33 -3.09 21.45
CA LEU A 96 4.20 -3.85 22.36
C LEU A 96 5.06 -2.88 23.17
N ALA A 97 5.33 -3.22 24.43
CA ALA A 97 6.28 -2.51 25.30
C ALA A 97 7.66 -3.21 25.36
N HIS A 98 7.93 -4.13 24.44
CA HIS A 98 9.16 -4.92 24.36
C HIS A 98 9.52 -5.23 22.90
N PRO A 99 10.80 -5.48 22.59
CA PRO A 99 11.17 -6.02 21.28
C PRO A 99 10.60 -7.44 21.11
N ILE A 100 10.37 -7.83 19.86
CA ILE A 100 9.94 -9.21 19.55
C ILE A 100 11.04 -10.20 19.96
N GLN A 101 10.64 -11.25 20.68
CA GLN A 101 11.57 -12.27 21.17
C GLN A 101 12.27 -13.00 20.02
N ASN A 102 13.47 -13.52 20.28
CA ASN A 102 14.30 -14.23 19.29
C ASN A 102 14.70 -13.40 18.05
N ALA A 103 14.52 -12.07 18.09
CA ALA A 103 14.87 -11.17 17.00
C ALA A 103 16.11 -10.29 17.28
N LYS A 104 17.00 -10.71 18.20
CA LYS A 104 18.24 -9.99 18.56
C LYS A 104 18.00 -8.51 18.91
N ASP A 105 16.91 -8.23 19.62
CA ASP A 105 16.47 -6.88 20.01
C ASP A 105 16.36 -5.90 18.81
N ALA A 106 15.97 -6.41 17.65
CA ALA A 106 15.79 -5.59 16.45
C ALA A 106 14.73 -4.50 16.65
N ALA A 107 15.09 -3.26 16.35
CA ALA A 107 14.18 -2.11 16.41
C ALA A 107 13.10 -2.13 15.31
N SER A 108 13.27 -2.97 14.30
CA SER A 108 12.30 -3.28 13.25
C SER A 108 12.62 -4.61 12.61
N LEU A 109 11.59 -5.32 12.12
CA LEU A 109 11.77 -6.60 11.45
C LEU A 109 10.60 -6.93 10.54
N GLN A 110 10.81 -7.94 9.71
CA GLN A 110 9.77 -8.63 8.97
C GLN A 110 9.83 -10.13 9.31
N VAL A 111 8.68 -10.73 9.62
CA VAL A 111 8.51 -12.19 9.73
C VAL A 111 7.53 -12.64 8.65
N ILE A 112 7.87 -13.74 8.00
CA ILE A 112 6.97 -14.47 7.11
C ILE A 112 6.74 -15.81 7.77
N ILE A 113 5.48 -16.15 8.02
CA ILE A 113 5.07 -17.48 8.49
C ILE A 113 4.51 -18.19 7.25
N PRO A 114 5.27 -19.13 6.66
CA PRO A 114 4.85 -19.80 5.44
C PRO A 114 3.56 -20.58 5.67
N GLN A 115 2.65 -20.53 4.69
CA GLN A 115 1.36 -21.21 4.71
C GLN A 115 1.45 -22.71 5.06
N SER A 116 2.53 -23.39 4.66
CA SER A 116 2.78 -24.81 4.94
C SER A 116 3.01 -25.11 6.42
N GLU A 117 3.58 -24.16 7.17
CA GLU A 117 3.89 -24.32 8.61
C GLU A 117 2.66 -24.16 9.50
N VAL A 118 1.59 -23.58 8.96
CA VAL A 118 0.35 -23.27 9.70
C VAL A 118 -0.90 -23.88 9.07
N GLY A 119 -0.74 -24.78 8.09
CA GLY A 119 -1.84 -25.49 7.44
C GLY A 119 -2.80 -24.57 6.68
N ARG A 120 -2.27 -23.52 6.03
CA ARG A 120 -3.03 -22.52 5.29
C ARG A 120 -2.75 -22.56 3.79
N ARG A 121 -3.49 -21.76 3.02
CA ARG A 121 -3.22 -21.48 1.61
C ARG A 121 -2.52 -20.13 1.38
N HIS A 122 -2.50 -19.27 2.40
CA HIS A 122 -1.81 -17.97 2.37
C HIS A 122 -0.93 -17.80 3.60
N ASP A 123 0.23 -17.20 3.37
CA ASP A 123 1.20 -16.84 4.41
C ASP A 123 0.60 -15.85 5.42
N ILE A 124 1.20 -15.79 6.60
CA ILE A 124 0.94 -14.73 7.58
C ILE A 124 2.18 -13.84 7.64
N TYR A 125 2.00 -12.54 7.47
CA TYR A 125 3.07 -11.56 7.51
C TYR A 125 3.06 -10.81 8.83
N ILE A 126 4.24 -10.57 9.40
CA ILE A 126 4.45 -9.66 10.52
C ILE A 126 5.42 -8.58 10.08
N SER A 127 5.02 -7.32 10.16
CA SER A 127 5.92 -6.17 10.04
C SER A 127 5.97 -5.45 11.37
N CYS A 128 7.16 -5.20 11.90
CA CYS A 128 7.35 -4.49 13.15
C CYS A 128 8.25 -3.29 12.94
N VAL A 129 7.81 -2.14 13.45
CA VAL A 129 8.54 -0.88 13.50
C VAL A 129 8.44 -0.31 14.91
N SER A 130 9.27 0.68 15.25
CA SER A 130 9.35 1.23 16.60
C SER A 130 9.68 2.72 16.57
N ASN A 131 9.96 3.30 17.74
CA ASN A 131 10.45 4.66 17.87
C ASN A 131 11.67 4.99 16.98
N SER A 132 12.47 3.99 16.57
CA SER A 132 13.58 4.23 15.62
C SER A 132 13.10 4.76 14.26
N HIS A 133 11.83 4.52 13.92
CA HIS A 133 11.16 5.03 12.73
C HIS A 133 10.24 6.22 13.05
N GLN A 134 10.23 6.72 14.28
CA GLN A 134 9.40 7.84 14.74
C GLN A 134 7.89 7.61 14.57
N VAL A 135 7.45 6.36 14.56
CA VAL A 135 6.02 5.98 14.42
C VAL A 135 5.31 5.76 15.76
N CYS A 136 6.06 5.66 16.86
CA CYS A 136 5.53 5.51 18.20
C CYS A 136 6.51 6.07 19.25
N PRO A 137 6.07 6.32 20.50
CA PRO A 137 6.95 6.78 21.57
C PRO A 137 8.07 5.80 21.90
N LYS A 138 9.11 6.28 22.59
CA LYS A 138 10.20 5.45 23.11
C LYS A 138 9.67 4.26 23.91
N ASN A 139 10.37 3.13 23.82
CA ASN A 139 10.05 1.84 24.45
C ASN A 139 8.81 1.12 23.90
N PHE A 140 8.12 1.69 22.91
CA PHE A 140 7.04 1.01 22.21
C PHE A 140 7.44 0.51 20.84
N PHE A 141 6.73 -0.53 20.40
CA PHE A 141 6.80 -1.13 19.08
C PHE A 141 5.38 -1.26 18.52
N ILE A 142 5.26 -1.09 17.21
CA ILE A 142 4.02 -1.30 16.46
C ILE A 142 4.27 -2.49 15.53
N ALA A 143 3.54 -3.57 15.77
CA ALA A 143 3.58 -4.78 14.95
C ALA A 143 2.25 -4.96 14.21
N LEU A 144 2.30 -5.11 12.89
CA LEU A 144 1.17 -5.46 12.04
C LEU A 144 1.25 -6.95 11.73
N VAL A 145 0.22 -7.71 12.10
CA VAL A 145 0.02 -9.10 11.66
C VAL A 145 -1.08 -9.13 10.61
N ALA A 146 -0.83 -9.71 9.43
CA ALA A 146 -1.80 -9.72 8.34
C ALA A 146 -1.80 -11.04 7.55
N THR A 147 -2.97 -11.46 7.06
CA THR A 147 -3.12 -12.57 6.12
C THR A 147 -4.41 -12.43 5.31
N THR A 148 -4.50 -13.12 4.18
CA THR A 148 -5.75 -13.28 3.42
C THR A 148 -6.71 -14.18 4.20
N VAL A 149 -7.98 -13.79 4.29
CA VAL A 149 -9.01 -14.56 5.03
C VAL A 149 -9.35 -15.84 4.29
N GLU A 150 -9.34 -16.96 5.00
CA GLU A 150 -9.72 -18.27 4.47
C GLU A 150 -10.93 -18.90 5.20
N THR A 151 -11.30 -18.36 6.36
CA THR A 151 -12.33 -18.93 7.24
C THR A 151 -13.34 -17.87 7.69
N PRO A 152 -14.49 -18.29 8.26
CA PRO A 152 -15.44 -17.37 8.88
C PRO A 152 -14.94 -16.68 10.17
N PHE A 153 -13.77 -17.07 10.69
CA PHE A 153 -13.19 -16.56 11.94
C PHE A 153 -11.85 -15.85 11.68
N PRO A 154 -11.85 -14.73 10.93
CA PRO A 154 -10.63 -14.11 10.41
C PRO A 154 -9.59 -13.78 11.50
N GLN A 155 -10.02 -13.28 12.66
CA GLN A 155 -9.10 -12.95 13.75
C GLN A 155 -8.36 -14.17 14.32
N GLN A 156 -8.97 -15.36 14.27
CA GLN A 156 -8.33 -16.59 14.75
C GLN A 156 -7.21 -17.04 13.81
N GLU A 157 -7.27 -16.66 12.54
CA GLU A 157 -6.23 -16.98 11.55
C GLU A 157 -4.90 -16.28 11.86
N LEU A 158 -4.93 -15.19 12.63
CA LEU A 158 -3.74 -14.43 13.05
C LEU A 158 -3.03 -15.02 14.28
N GLN A 159 -3.61 -16.00 14.96
CA GLN A 159 -3.08 -16.58 16.20
C GLN A 159 -1.64 -17.10 16.10
N PRO A 160 -1.19 -17.72 14.99
CA PRO A 160 0.23 -18.08 14.86
C PRO A 160 1.17 -16.89 14.95
N GLY A 161 0.79 -15.74 14.37
CA GLY A 161 1.60 -14.52 14.43
C GLY A 161 1.49 -13.81 15.77
N LEU A 162 0.29 -13.69 16.33
CA LEU A 162 0.06 -13.02 17.61
C LEU A 162 0.82 -13.67 18.76
N ARG A 163 0.93 -15.00 18.79
CA ARG A 163 1.72 -15.73 19.80
C ARG A 163 3.21 -15.37 19.81
N LEU A 164 3.76 -14.92 18.68
CA LEU A 164 5.16 -14.47 18.61
C LEU A 164 5.37 -13.09 19.24
N LEU A 165 4.28 -12.35 19.49
CA LEU A 165 4.30 -10.97 19.97
C LEU A 165 3.94 -10.83 21.45
N GLU A 166 3.57 -11.92 22.13
CA GLU A 166 3.15 -11.85 23.54
C GLU A 166 4.30 -11.43 24.48
N PRO A 167 4.02 -10.62 25.53
CA PRO A 167 2.74 -10.00 25.86
C PRO A 167 2.39 -8.76 25.02
N ILE A 168 1.13 -8.65 24.58
CA ILE A 168 0.65 -7.51 23.79
C ILE A 168 -0.09 -6.50 24.67
N GLU A 169 0.27 -5.23 24.61
CA GLU A 169 -0.39 -4.15 25.38
C GLU A 169 -1.80 -3.85 24.87
N GLN A 170 -1.95 -3.80 23.54
CA GLN A 170 -3.23 -3.54 22.88
C GLN A 170 -3.25 -4.10 21.47
N VAL A 171 -4.42 -4.59 21.03
CA VAL A 171 -4.65 -5.09 19.67
C VAL A 171 -5.84 -4.37 19.02
N PHE A 172 -5.65 -3.93 17.78
CA PHE A 172 -6.71 -3.37 16.94
C PHE A 172 -6.88 -4.25 15.70
N TYR A 173 -8.06 -4.84 15.55
CA TYR A 173 -8.38 -5.69 14.40
C TYR A 173 -9.11 -4.92 13.31
N SER A 174 -8.77 -5.19 12.05
CA SER A 174 -9.59 -4.82 10.88
C SER A 174 -9.76 -6.02 9.95
N VAL A 175 -10.89 -6.06 9.25
CA VAL A 175 -11.13 -6.98 8.15
C VAL A 175 -11.62 -6.16 6.97
N ASP A 176 -10.86 -6.19 5.88
CA ASP A 176 -11.07 -5.33 4.72
C ASP A 176 -11.34 -6.19 3.49
N ASP A 177 -12.38 -5.83 2.73
CA ASP A 177 -12.67 -6.45 1.45
C ASP A 177 -11.64 -5.99 0.40
N LEU A 178 -11.15 -6.94 -0.40
CA LEU A 178 -10.27 -6.65 -1.53
C LEU A 178 -11.09 -6.55 -2.81
N TYR A 179 -10.85 -5.48 -3.57
CA TYR A 179 -11.53 -5.21 -4.83
C TYR A 179 -10.55 -5.05 -5.99
N GLU A 180 -11.01 -5.45 -7.16
CA GLU A 180 -10.36 -5.21 -8.44
C GLU A 180 -11.35 -4.64 -9.46
N PRO A 181 -10.90 -3.84 -10.43
CA PRO A 181 -11.77 -3.37 -11.50
C PRO A 181 -12.36 -4.51 -12.33
N THR A 182 -13.59 -4.30 -12.82
CA THR A 182 -14.25 -5.24 -13.75
C THR A 182 -13.87 -5.01 -15.22
N ASP A 183 -13.27 -3.86 -15.55
CA ASP A 183 -12.79 -3.50 -16.88
C ASP A 183 -11.42 -2.80 -16.84
N ASP A 184 -10.80 -2.54 -18.00
CA ASP A 184 -9.46 -1.94 -18.08
C ASP A 184 -9.44 -0.40 -18.11
N GLY A 185 -10.62 0.23 -18.05
CA GLY A 185 -10.79 1.67 -18.08
C GLY A 185 -10.60 2.33 -19.45
N ARG A 186 -10.18 1.62 -20.50
CA ARG A 186 -9.80 2.27 -21.78
C ARG A 186 -11.00 2.87 -22.52
N THR A 187 -12.15 2.19 -22.46
CA THR A 187 -13.40 2.69 -23.05
C THR A 187 -14.06 3.75 -22.18
N SER A 188 -14.21 3.49 -20.86
CA SER A 188 -14.88 4.40 -19.92
C SER A 188 -14.05 5.63 -19.56
N ARG A 189 -12.73 5.53 -19.72
CA ARG A 189 -11.71 6.47 -19.22
C ARG A 189 -11.71 6.62 -17.70
N ILE A 190 -12.22 5.62 -16.98
CA ILE A 190 -12.14 5.49 -15.52
C ILE A 190 -11.14 4.37 -15.21
N PHE A 191 -10.02 4.72 -14.61
CA PHE A 191 -8.95 3.78 -14.27
C PHE A 191 -8.94 3.55 -12.76
N ILE A 192 -9.19 2.32 -12.35
CA ILE A 192 -9.41 1.98 -10.94
C ILE A 192 -8.23 1.17 -10.42
N SER A 193 -7.65 1.57 -9.29
CA SER A 193 -6.62 0.78 -8.62
C SER A 193 -7.19 -0.48 -7.97
N ASN A 194 -6.30 -1.43 -7.68
CA ASN A 194 -6.64 -2.59 -6.86
C ASN A 194 -6.58 -2.20 -5.37
N SER A 195 -7.33 -2.91 -4.53
CA SER A 195 -7.13 -2.84 -3.07
C SER A 195 -5.75 -3.38 -2.68
N TYR A 196 -5.18 -2.86 -1.59
CA TYR A 196 -3.93 -3.35 -1.01
C TYR A 196 -4.12 -4.75 -0.40
N ASP A 197 -3.32 -5.70 -0.86
CA ASP A 197 -3.32 -7.07 -0.37
C ASP A 197 -2.71 -7.21 1.06
N ALA A 198 -2.52 -8.46 1.50
CA ALA A 198 -1.98 -8.76 2.83
C ALA A 198 -0.45 -8.64 2.92
N SER A 199 0.25 -8.48 1.80
CA SER A 199 1.71 -8.43 1.78
C SER A 199 2.22 -7.18 2.50
N THR A 200 3.38 -7.31 3.14
CA THR A 200 4.02 -6.22 3.90
C THR A 200 5.12 -5.52 3.10
N HIS A 201 5.07 -5.62 1.76
CA HIS A 201 5.96 -4.92 0.82
C HIS A 201 5.16 -4.39 -0.38
N PHE A 202 5.76 -3.50 -1.18
CA PHE A 202 5.04 -2.75 -2.22
C PHE A 202 5.07 -3.38 -3.62
N GLU A 203 5.49 -4.63 -3.79
CA GLU A 203 5.70 -5.19 -5.13
C GLU A 203 4.41 -5.24 -5.96
N SER A 204 3.33 -5.81 -5.40
CA SER A 204 2.02 -5.85 -6.06
C SER A 204 1.44 -4.45 -6.31
N THR A 205 1.67 -3.53 -5.38
CA THR A 205 1.29 -2.12 -5.52
C THR A 205 2.01 -1.46 -6.69
N CYS A 206 3.33 -1.65 -6.80
CA CYS A 206 4.14 -1.13 -7.91
C CYS A 206 3.66 -1.72 -9.25
N THR A 207 3.38 -3.01 -9.31
CA THR A 207 2.79 -3.65 -10.50
C THR A 207 1.45 -3.01 -10.88
N ASN A 208 0.59 -2.70 -9.91
CA ASN A 208 -0.70 -2.04 -10.17
C ASN A 208 -0.51 -0.61 -10.71
N VAL A 209 0.41 0.16 -10.13
CA VAL A 209 0.75 1.52 -10.61
C VAL A 209 1.26 1.48 -12.05
N LEU A 210 2.18 0.58 -12.37
CA LEU A 210 2.73 0.45 -13.74
C LEU A 210 1.65 0.01 -14.74
N SER A 211 0.77 -0.92 -14.33
CA SER A 211 -0.36 -1.34 -15.14
C SER A 211 -1.34 -0.19 -15.42
N LEU A 212 -1.65 0.62 -14.41
CA LEU A 212 -2.49 1.81 -14.56
C LEU A 212 -1.84 2.82 -15.50
N TYR A 213 -0.55 3.10 -15.32
CA TYR A 213 0.19 4.00 -16.20
C TYR A 213 0.10 3.57 -17.67
N GLU A 214 0.29 2.28 -17.95
CA GLU A 214 0.17 1.73 -19.30
C GLU A 214 -1.26 1.84 -19.86
N LYS A 215 -2.28 1.53 -19.05
CA LYS A 215 -3.69 1.67 -19.47
C LYS A 215 -4.07 3.12 -19.78
N ILE A 216 -3.57 4.07 -18.99
CA ILE A 216 -3.86 5.49 -19.14
C ILE A 216 -3.14 6.09 -20.36
N THR A 217 -1.84 5.83 -20.47
CA THR A 217 -0.95 6.47 -21.46
C THR A 217 -0.85 5.70 -22.78
N GLY A 218 -1.28 4.43 -22.79
CA GLY A 218 -1.21 3.53 -23.95
C GLY A 218 0.17 2.92 -24.21
N LYS A 219 1.16 3.14 -23.33
CA LYS A 219 2.52 2.60 -23.47
C LYS A 219 3.11 2.18 -22.11
N PRO A 220 3.98 1.16 -22.06
CA PRO A 220 4.64 0.77 -20.83
C PRO A 220 5.51 1.91 -20.27
N PHE A 221 5.70 1.93 -18.95
CA PHE A 221 6.58 2.89 -18.31
C PHE A 221 8.04 2.64 -18.70
N ASP A 222 8.73 3.70 -19.13
CA ASP A 222 10.14 3.64 -19.53
C ASP A 222 11.03 4.07 -18.37
N PHE A 223 11.62 3.07 -17.68
CA PHE A 223 12.50 3.29 -16.53
C PHE A 223 13.81 4.02 -16.89
N SER A 224 14.23 4.05 -18.15
CA SER A 224 15.49 4.70 -18.54
C SER A 224 15.46 6.22 -18.34
N GLN A 225 14.26 6.82 -18.29
CA GLN A 225 14.11 8.26 -18.11
C GLN A 225 14.29 8.70 -16.65
N VAL A 226 14.01 7.82 -15.70
CA VAL A 226 14.20 8.07 -14.27
C VAL A 226 15.69 8.12 -13.92
N THR A 227 16.49 7.22 -14.49
CA THR A 227 17.94 7.16 -14.24
C THR A 227 18.67 8.42 -14.72
N LYS A 228 18.17 9.10 -15.77
CA LYS A 228 18.77 10.34 -16.27
C LYS A 228 18.58 11.52 -15.31
N GLN A 229 17.43 11.61 -14.64
CA GLN A 229 17.13 12.69 -13.70
C GLN A 229 17.88 12.51 -12.38
N LEU A 230 17.95 11.29 -11.85
CA LEU A 230 18.69 11.02 -10.60
C LEU A 230 20.18 11.39 -10.72
N ASN A 231 20.81 11.09 -11.85
CA ASN A 231 22.22 11.44 -12.08
C ASN A 231 22.44 12.96 -12.29
N GLN A 232 21.42 13.71 -12.72
CA GLN A 232 21.50 15.17 -12.86
C GLN A 232 21.29 15.88 -11.52
N ASP A 233 20.38 15.40 -10.69
CA ASP A 233 20.15 15.93 -9.35
C ASP A 233 21.35 15.69 -8.41
N ASP A 234 22.12 14.61 -8.61
CA ASP A 234 23.39 14.35 -7.90
C ASP A 234 24.55 15.29 -8.35
N GLU A 235 24.48 15.86 -9.56
CA GLU A 235 25.51 16.80 -10.08
C GLU A 235 25.25 18.26 -9.66
N ASP A 236 23.98 18.67 -9.53
CA ASP A 236 23.58 20.05 -9.15
C ASP A 236 23.49 20.28 -7.63
N GLY A 237 23.77 19.25 -6.82
CA GLY A 237 23.69 19.27 -5.35
C GLY A 237 25.03 19.43 -4.61
N THR A 238 26.01 20.16 -5.16
CA THR A 238 27.28 20.52 -4.47
C THR A 238 27.24 21.86 -3.76
#